data_AF-A0A9E0L829-F1
#
_entry.id   AF-A0A9E0L829-F1
#
_cell.length_a   1.000
_cell.length_b   1.000
_cell.length_c   1.000
_cell.angle_alpha   90.00
_cell.angle_beta   90.00
_cell.angle_gamma   90.00
#
_symmetry.space_group_name_H-M   'P 1'
#
loop_
_entity.id
_entity.type
_entity.pdbx_description
1 polymer ?
#
loop_
_entity_poly.entity_id
_entity_poly.type
_entity_poly.pdbx_seq_one_letter_code
_entity_poly.pdbx_strand_id
1 'polypeptide(L)'
;MSTEATTSDVETETETSEVADTSTDDQIQAETDDEEVEGDDTDADDQSDSEDDGLEEVEWEGKKARLPPEFKSALMRTQDYTQKTQALSEDRKALEAARTAALNEVQTRLAIVDDQVKLKAVEQELAEYAKLSDEDWAKVKEADPDAYRDHKDQLRDLRDARDKLNGELKTKLEQHALEDQRTRVTAIQEGYKKLPTIIPGWNSDTEAKTVAFAKAQGFDDDDLRDALADPRRMKMLHLARLGEESLAQKKATARITAGQKTTPAKTVGGATPNARRTTDASGDGLS
;
A
#
# COMPACT_ATOMS: atom_id res chain seq x y z
N MET A 1 -65.89 -41.56 18.88
CA MET A 1 -65.83 -40.09 18.91
C MET A 1 -64.57 -39.73 18.14
N SER A 2 -64.68 -39.45 16.84
CA SER A 2 -64.96 -38.11 16.26
C SER A 2 -63.86 -37.11 16.63
N THR A 3 -63.19 -36.35 15.77
CA THR A 3 -63.21 -36.08 14.31
C THR A 3 -62.02 -35.14 14.03
N GLU A 4 -61.47 -35.19 12.80
CA GLU A 4 -60.84 -34.12 11.99
C GLU A 4 -59.84 -33.10 12.57
N ALA A 5 -58.69 -32.98 11.90
CA ALA A 5 -58.27 -31.77 11.16
C ALA A 5 -56.97 -32.11 10.39
N THR A 6 -57.03 -32.31 9.08
CA THR A 6 -56.78 -31.31 8.02
C THR A 6 -55.34 -31.36 7.51
N THR A 7 -55.17 -32.16 6.47
CA THR A 7 -54.13 -32.05 5.44
C THR A 7 -54.60 -31.06 4.36
N SER A 8 -53.78 -30.05 4.06
CA SER A 8 -53.81 -29.20 2.85
C SER A 8 -52.34 -28.79 2.64
N ASP A 9 -51.64 -29.34 1.63
CA ASP A 9 -51.60 -28.89 0.23
C ASP A 9 -51.01 -27.48 0.10
N VAL A 10 -49.87 -27.36 -0.59
CA VAL A 10 -49.60 -26.40 -1.68
C VAL A 10 -48.08 -26.20 -1.95
N GLU A 11 -47.76 -26.42 -3.23
CA GLU A 11 -46.69 -25.86 -4.08
C GLU A 11 -45.20 -26.18 -3.84
N THR A 12 -44.75 -27.21 -4.57
CA THR A 12 -43.44 -27.25 -5.23
C THR A 12 -43.39 -26.26 -6.40
N GLU A 13 -42.63 -25.17 -6.24
CA GLU A 13 -42.09 -24.40 -7.36
C GLU A 13 -40.65 -24.83 -7.64
N THR A 14 -40.46 -25.41 -8.81
CA THR A 14 -39.17 -25.60 -9.49
C THR A 14 -38.78 -24.28 -10.16
N GLU A 15 -37.79 -23.57 -9.63
CA GLU A 15 -37.10 -22.50 -10.35
C GLU A 15 -35.79 -23.02 -10.93
N THR A 16 -35.84 -23.25 -12.24
CA THR A 16 -34.72 -23.39 -13.16
C THR A 16 -34.02 -22.04 -13.24
N SER A 17 -32.73 -21.96 -12.89
CA SER A 17 -31.90 -20.80 -13.23
C SER A 17 -30.80 -21.22 -14.21
N GLU A 18 -30.95 -20.64 -15.38
CA GLU A 18 -30.22 -20.74 -16.64
C GLU A 18 -28.75 -20.36 -16.49
N VAL A 19 -27.85 -21.28 -16.88
CA VAL A 19 -26.42 -21.02 -17.04
C VAL A 19 -26.20 -20.27 -18.36
N ALA A 20 -26.15 -18.94 -18.30
CA ALA A 20 -25.67 -18.10 -19.39
C ALA A 20 -24.13 -18.10 -19.41
N ASP A 21 -23.58 -19.08 -20.14
CA ASP A 21 -22.18 -19.12 -20.56
C ASP A 21 -21.94 -17.97 -21.55
N THR A 22 -21.32 -16.89 -21.07
CA THR A 22 -20.84 -15.80 -21.92
C THR A 22 -19.33 -15.96 -22.08
N SER A 23 -18.97 -16.70 -23.11
CA SER A 23 -17.62 -16.73 -23.68
C SER A 23 -17.30 -15.35 -24.26
N THR A 24 -16.55 -14.54 -23.51
CA THR A 24 -15.90 -13.34 -24.04
C THR A 24 -14.53 -13.74 -24.57
N ASP A 25 -14.49 -13.85 -25.90
CA ASP A 25 -13.32 -13.75 -26.75
C ASP A 25 -12.63 -12.40 -26.49
N ASP A 26 -11.46 -12.44 -25.83
CA ASP A 26 -10.59 -11.28 -25.65
C ASP A 26 -9.40 -11.42 -26.62
N GLN A 27 -9.67 -11.08 -27.88
CA GLN A 27 -8.65 -10.81 -28.90
C GLN A 27 -7.86 -9.57 -28.48
N ILE A 28 -6.68 -9.79 -27.89
CA ILE A 28 -5.68 -8.73 -27.68
C ILE A 28 -5.07 -8.39 -29.04
N GLN A 29 -5.61 -7.32 -29.63
CA GLN A 29 -5.08 -6.63 -30.79
C GLN A 29 -3.77 -5.93 -30.40
N ALA A 30 -2.65 -6.40 -30.94
CA ALA A 30 -1.37 -5.75 -30.82
C ALA A 30 -1.32 -4.55 -31.79
N GLU A 31 -1.49 -3.33 -31.27
CA GLU A 31 -1.06 -2.10 -31.94
C GLU A 31 0.48 -2.02 -31.82
N THR A 32 1.17 -2.29 -32.91
CA THR A 32 2.55 -1.85 -33.13
C THR A 32 2.52 -0.38 -33.53
N ASP A 33 2.96 0.47 -32.60
CA ASP A 33 3.31 1.87 -32.81
C ASP A 33 4.66 1.91 -33.55
N ASP A 34 4.66 2.44 -34.76
CA ASP A 34 5.82 2.58 -35.63
C ASP A 34 6.31 4.04 -35.50
N GLU A 35 7.29 4.26 -34.61
CA GLU A 35 7.98 5.56 -34.50
C GLU A 35 8.99 5.69 -35.65
N GLU A 36 8.59 6.46 -36.66
CA GLU A 36 9.42 6.95 -37.76
C GLU A 36 10.52 7.88 -37.21
N VAL A 37 11.77 7.41 -37.21
CA VAL A 37 12.94 8.24 -36.87
C VAL A 37 13.54 8.82 -38.15
N GLU A 38 13.18 10.07 -38.44
CA GLU A 38 13.83 10.95 -39.40
C GLU A 38 15.30 11.20 -39.00
N GLY A 39 16.23 10.89 -39.91
CA GLY A 39 17.67 11.12 -39.75
C GLY A 39 18.30 11.62 -41.04
N ASP A 40 18.53 12.92 -41.10
CA ASP A 40 19.20 13.67 -42.18
C ASP A 40 20.74 13.47 -42.14
N ASP A 41 21.25 13.09 -43.32
CA ASP A 41 22.55 13.31 -43.99
C ASP A 41 23.88 13.46 -43.20
N THR A 42 24.88 12.62 -43.50
CA THR A 42 26.16 13.03 -44.15
C THR A 42 27.18 11.88 -44.31
N ASP A 43 27.51 11.61 -45.58
CA ASP A 43 28.81 11.27 -46.22
C ASP A 43 29.92 10.54 -45.42
N ALA A 44 30.31 9.35 -45.87
CA ALA A 44 31.67 9.06 -46.37
C ALA A 44 31.86 7.57 -46.72
N ASP A 45 32.32 7.38 -47.96
CA ASP A 45 32.79 6.19 -48.65
C ASP A 45 33.73 5.28 -47.80
N ASP A 46 33.38 3.99 -47.65
CA ASP A 46 34.37 2.92 -47.51
C ASP A 46 33.82 1.63 -48.15
N GLN A 47 34.37 1.31 -49.32
CA GLN A 47 34.17 0.04 -49.98
C GLN A 47 34.81 -1.08 -49.15
N SER A 48 33.99 -1.93 -48.53
CA SER A 48 34.38 -3.30 -48.27
C SER A 48 33.35 -4.25 -48.87
N ASP A 49 33.76 -4.84 -49.98
CA ASP A 49 33.17 -6.02 -50.60
C ASP A 49 33.19 -7.18 -49.59
N SER A 50 32.04 -7.51 -49.05
CA SER A 50 31.77 -8.80 -48.44
C SER A 50 30.30 -9.08 -48.63
N GLU A 51 30.03 -10.14 -49.38
CA GLU A 51 28.73 -10.75 -49.56
C GLU A 51 28.00 -10.79 -48.21
N ASP A 52 26.94 -9.99 -48.08
CA ASP A 52 25.93 -10.11 -47.04
C ASP A 52 25.16 -11.41 -47.30
N ASP A 53 25.82 -12.55 -47.08
CA ASP A 53 25.17 -13.82 -46.86
C ASP A 53 24.35 -13.58 -45.59
N GLY A 54 23.04 -13.34 -45.72
CA GLY A 54 22.13 -12.89 -44.65
C GLY A 54 22.20 -13.73 -43.37
N LEU A 55 23.25 -13.50 -42.59
CA LEU A 55 23.72 -14.24 -41.43
C LEU A 55 24.03 -13.20 -40.37
N GLU A 56 23.22 -13.17 -39.32
CA GLU A 56 23.42 -12.26 -38.20
C GLU A 56 24.28 -12.92 -37.11
N GLU A 57 25.10 -12.11 -36.45
CA GLU A 57 25.90 -12.57 -35.32
C GLU A 57 25.02 -12.73 -34.08
N VAL A 58 25.02 -13.93 -33.50
CA VAL A 58 24.29 -14.27 -32.28
C VAL A 58 25.29 -14.81 -31.26
N GLU A 59 25.22 -14.28 -30.05
CA GLU A 59 25.99 -14.78 -28.92
C GLU A 59 25.11 -15.72 -28.08
N TRP A 60 25.46 -17.01 -28.05
CA TRP A 60 24.77 -18.03 -27.27
C TRP A 60 25.78 -18.75 -26.37
N GLU A 61 25.52 -18.81 -25.06
CA GLU A 61 26.37 -19.48 -24.07
C GLU A 61 27.87 -19.08 -24.16
N GLY A 62 28.15 -17.82 -24.47
CA GLY A 62 29.51 -17.26 -24.59
C GLY A 62 30.25 -17.63 -25.89
N LYS A 63 29.56 -18.16 -26.91
CA LYS A 63 30.10 -18.40 -28.25
C LYS A 63 29.35 -17.54 -29.27
N LYS A 64 30.11 -16.77 -30.06
CA LYS A 64 29.58 -15.98 -31.17
C LYS A 64 29.49 -16.87 -32.41
N ALA A 65 28.30 -16.96 -33.00
CA ALA A 65 28.04 -17.71 -34.22
C ALA A 65 27.25 -16.83 -35.20
N ARG A 66 27.65 -16.83 -36.47
CA ARG A 66 26.88 -16.20 -37.56
C ARG A 66 25.83 -17.20 -38.03
N LEU A 67 24.56 -16.87 -37.81
CA LEU A 67 23.42 -17.73 -38.11
C LEU A 67 22.42 -16.98 -38.99
N PRO A 68 21.71 -17.65 -39.90
CA PRO A 68 20.64 -17.01 -40.65
C PRO A 68 19.61 -16.39 -39.68
N PRO A 69 18.94 -15.28 -40.04
CA PRO A 69 18.04 -14.53 -39.16
C PRO A 69 16.92 -15.41 -38.56
N GLU A 70 16.47 -16.44 -39.30
CA GLU A 70 15.49 -17.44 -38.85
C GLU A 70 15.96 -18.25 -37.62
N PHE A 71 17.25 -18.55 -37.50
CA PHE A 71 17.80 -19.28 -36.36
C PHE A 71 18.03 -18.38 -35.15
N LYS A 72 18.39 -17.11 -35.37
CA LYS A 72 18.48 -16.09 -34.33
C LYS A 72 17.12 -15.83 -33.69
N SER A 73 16.09 -15.63 -34.50
CA SER A 73 14.72 -15.37 -34.03
C SER A 73 14.15 -16.57 -33.28
N ALA A 74 14.38 -17.80 -33.75
CA ALA A 74 13.98 -19.02 -33.05
C ALA A 74 14.69 -19.17 -31.69
N LEU A 75 15.97 -18.82 -31.61
CA LEU A 75 16.77 -18.88 -30.38
C LEU A 75 16.32 -17.82 -29.36
N MET A 76 16.13 -16.58 -29.80
CA MET A 76 15.57 -15.49 -28.97
C MET A 76 14.17 -15.86 -28.46
N ARG A 77 13.30 -16.39 -29.32
CA ARG A 77 11.96 -16.85 -28.91
C ARG A 77 12.03 -17.96 -27.87
N THR A 78 13.02 -18.85 -27.96
CA THR A 78 13.20 -19.96 -27.01
C THR A 78 13.71 -19.43 -25.67
N GLN A 79 14.62 -18.45 -25.68
CA GLN A 79 15.11 -17.77 -24.49
C GLN A 79 13.98 -16.99 -23.80
N ASP A 80 13.19 -16.23 -24.56
CA ASP A 80 12.03 -15.51 -24.07
C ASP A 80 10.97 -16.45 -23.49
N TYR A 81 10.67 -17.55 -24.17
CA TYR A 81 9.74 -18.55 -23.65
C TYR A 81 10.25 -19.18 -22.36
N THR A 82 11.56 -19.47 -22.29
CA THR A 82 12.18 -20.01 -21.08
C THR A 82 12.11 -19.02 -19.93
N GLN A 83 12.45 -17.74 -20.16
CA GLN A 83 12.37 -16.69 -19.17
C GLN A 83 10.93 -16.42 -18.72
N LYS A 84 9.98 -16.33 -19.65
CA LYS A 84 8.55 -16.14 -19.34
C LYS A 84 7.97 -17.33 -18.57
N THR A 85 8.37 -18.55 -18.90
CA THR A 85 7.93 -19.76 -18.18
C THR A 85 8.52 -19.79 -16.77
N GLN A 86 9.78 -19.38 -16.61
CA GLN A 86 10.42 -19.23 -15.30
C GLN A 86 9.73 -18.16 -14.47
N ALA A 87 9.52 -16.95 -15.02
CA ALA A 87 8.79 -15.87 -14.37
C ALA A 87 7.38 -16.28 -13.94
N LEU A 88 6.63 -16.95 -14.82
CA LEU A 88 5.30 -17.48 -14.49
C LEU A 88 5.34 -18.54 -13.38
N SER A 89 6.39 -19.36 -13.33
CA SER A 89 6.58 -20.33 -12.25
C SER A 89 6.91 -19.65 -10.93
N GLU A 90 7.75 -18.62 -10.94
CA GLU A 90 8.10 -17.82 -9.77
C GLU A 90 6.89 -17.04 -9.24
N ASP A 91 6.11 -16.41 -10.12
CA ASP A 91 4.89 -15.70 -9.77
C ASP A 91 3.85 -16.63 -9.14
N ARG A 92 3.65 -17.84 -9.70
CA ARG A 92 2.75 -18.84 -9.12
C ARG A 92 3.21 -19.28 -7.74
N LYS A 93 4.51 -19.51 -7.55
CA LYS A 93 5.08 -19.87 -6.24
C LYS A 93 4.92 -18.73 -5.23
N ALA A 94 5.16 -17.49 -5.64
CA ALA A 94 4.98 -16.32 -4.79
C ALA A 94 3.51 -16.14 -4.36
N LEU A 95 2.57 -16.33 -5.29
CA LEU A 95 1.14 -16.25 -5.02
C LEU A 95 0.67 -17.38 -4.09
N GLU A 96 1.12 -18.61 -4.32
CA GLU A 96 0.81 -19.75 -3.46
C GLU A 96 1.39 -19.57 -2.04
N ALA A 97 2.61 -19.07 -1.93
CA ALA A 97 3.24 -18.74 -0.66
C ALA A 97 2.46 -17.65 0.09
N ALA A 98 2.06 -16.58 -0.61
CA ALA A 98 1.24 -15.50 -0.03
C ALA A 98 -0.13 -16.02 0.45
N ARG A 99 -0.78 -16.87 -0.34
CA ARG A 99 -2.06 -17.49 0.05
C ARG A 99 -1.91 -18.37 1.28
N THR A 100 -0.86 -19.18 1.32
CA THR A 100 -0.58 -20.09 2.45
C THR A 100 -0.29 -19.29 3.72
N ALA A 101 0.52 -18.23 3.62
CA ALA A 101 0.79 -17.33 4.73
C ALA A 101 -0.50 -16.66 5.27
N ALA A 102 -1.35 -16.14 4.38
CA ALA A 102 -2.61 -15.53 4.78
C ALA A 102 -3.56 -16.52 5.46
N LEU A 103 -3.65 -17.76 4.95
CA LEU A 103 -4.45 -18.81 5.58
C LEU A 103 -3.92 -19.18 6.97
N ASN A 104 -2.60 -19.29 7.13
CA ASN A 104 -1.96 -19.59 8.41
C ASN A 104 -2.20 -18.47 9.44
N GLU A 105 -2.14 -17.21 9.01
CA GLU A 105 -2.43 -16.06 9.87
C GLU A 105 -3.88 -16.09 10.36
N VAL A 106 -4.84 -16.32 9.45
CA VAL A 106 -6.26 -16.44 9.82
C VAL A 106 -6.49 -17.60 10.78
N GLN A 107 -5.90 -18.77 10.51
CA GLN A 107 -6.01 -19.93 11.40
C GLN A 107 -5.43 -19.65 12.79
N THR A 108 -4.29 -18.96 12.87
CA THR A 108 -3.66 -18.60 14.14
C THR A 108 -4.55 -17.66 14.94
N ARG A 109 -5.12 -16.63 14.29
CA ARG A 109 -6.06 -15.70 14.93
C ARG A 109 -7.32 -16.41 15.40
N LEU A 110 -7.91 -17.29 14.59
CA LEU A 110 -9.07 -18.07 14.98
C LEU A 110 -8.78 -18.99 16.18
N ALA A 111 -7.60 -19.62 16.22
CA ALA A 111 -7.20 -20.45 17.34
C ALA A 111 -7.05 -19.65 18.65
N ILE A 112 -6.51 -18.42 18.59
CA ILE A 112 -6.44 -17.53 19.75
C ILE A 112 -7.85 -17.16 20.24
N VAL A 113 -8.76 -16.82 19.32
CA VAL A 113 -10.15 -16.48 19.67
C VAL A 113 -10.89 -17.67 20.27
N ASP A 114 -10.73 -18.86 19.69
CA ASP A 114 -11.33 -20.09 20.21
C ASP A 114 -10.88 -20.39 21.66
N ASP A 115 -9.58 -20.25 21.95
CA ASP A 115 -9.06 -20.39 23.31
C ASP A 115 -9.62 -19.34 24.27
N GLN A 116 -9.78 -18.09 23.83
CA GLN A 116 -10.41 -17.02 24.63
C GLN A 116 -11.87 -17.33 24.94
N VAL A 117 -12.63 -17.86 23.97
CA VAL A 117 -14.02 -18.27 24.17
C VAL A 117 -14.11 -19.43 25.17
N LYS A 118 -13.25 -20.45 25.01
CA LYS A 118 -13.16 -21.57 25.96
C LYS A 118 -12.80 -21.10 27.37
N LEU A 119 -11.81 -20.21 27.48
CA LEU A 119 -11.40 -19.63 28.76
C LEU A 119 -12.58 -18.91 29.43
N LYS A 120 -13.29 -18.06 28.68
CA LYS A 120 -14.46 -17.34 29.19
C LYS A 120 -15.57 -18.28 29.63
N ALA A 121 -15.81 -19.38 28.93
CA ALA A 121 -16.80 -20.39 29.32
C ALA A 121 -16.43 -21.05 30.66
N VAL A 122 -15.16 -21.48 30.81
CA VAL A 122 -14.65 -22.05 32.07
C VAL A 122 -14.73 -21.03 33.21
N GLU A 123 -14.40 -19.77 32.96
CA GLU A 123 -14.50 -18.70 33.96
C GLU A 123 -15.95 -18.44 34.38
N GLN A 124 -16.91 -18.55 33.47
CA GLN A 124 -18.34 -18.46 33.80
C GLN A 124 -18.78 -19.60 34.71
N GLU A 125 -18.40 -20.84 34.41
CA GLU A 125 -18.71 -21.99 35.28
C GLU A 125 -18.08 -21.84 36.67
N LEU A 126 -16.82 -21.41 36.73
CA LEU A 126 -16.14 -21.10 37.99
C LEU A 126 -16.84 -19.98 38.77
N ALA A 127 -17.37 -18.98 38.09
CA ALA A 127 -18.11 -17.89 38.72
C ALA A 127 -19.42 -18.37 39.35
N GLU A 128 -20.10 -19.37 38.77
CA GLU A 128 -21.27 -19.99 39.38
C GLU A 128 -20.90 -20.71 40.68
N TYR A 129 -19.82 -21.48 40.68
CA TYR A 129 -19.31 -22.11 41.91
C TYR A 129 -18.84 -21.10 42.96
N ALA A 130 -18.32 -19.94 42.54
CA ALA A 130 -17.88 -18.88 43.43
C ALA A 130 -19.03 -18.18 44.19
N LYS A 131 -20.28 -18.34 43.74
CA LYS A 131 -21.47 -17.82 44.44
C LYS A 131 -21.89 -18.71 45.62
N LEU A 132 -21.45 -19.97 45.66
CA LEU A 132 -21.81 -20.91 46.71
C LEU A 132 -21.02 -20.63 47.99
N SER A 133 -21.74 -20.50 49.10
CA SER A 133 -21.13 -20.36 50.42
C SER A 133 -20.73 -21.71 51.00
N ASP A 134 -19.90 -21.70 52.05
CA ASP A 134 -19.52 -22.92 52.78
C ASP A 134 -20.75 -23.64 53.37
N GLU A 135 -21.80 -22.89 53.73
CA GLU A 135 -23.07 -23.46 54.22
C GLU A 135 -23.83 -24.21 53.11
N ASP A 136 -23.82 -23.70 51.88
CA ASP A 136 -24.45 -24.37 50.74
C ASP A 136 -23.73 -25.68 50.41
N TRP A 137 -22.40 -25.65 50.44
CA TRP A 137 -21.58 -26.86 50.30
C TRP A 137 -21.84 -27.89 51.40
N ALA A 138 -22.05 -27.45 52.66
CA ALA A 138 -22.41 -28.34 53.75
C ALA A 138 -23.77 -29.01 53.54
N LYS A 139 -24.78 -28.26 53.05
CA LYS A 139 -26.11 -28.80 52.71
C LYS A 139 -26.03 -29.85 51.60
N VAL A 140 -25.27 -29.59 50.53
CA VAL A 140 -25.08 -30.57 49.44
C VAL A 140 -24.45 -31.85 49.98
N LYS A 141 -23.42 -31.73 50.84
CA LYS A 141 -22.74 -32.88 51.43
C LYS A 141 -23.64 -33.72 52.34
N GLU A 142 -24.53 -33.08 53.10
CA GLU A 142 -25.48 -33.76 53.97
C GLU A 142 -26.60 -34.46 53.17
N ALA A 143 -27.07 -33.82 52.10
CA ALA A 143 -28.11 -34.37 51.23
C ALA A 143 -27.59 -35.52 50.35
N ASP A 144 -26.42 -35.33 49.72
CA ASP A 144 -25.77 -36.29 48.83
C ASP A 144 -24.23 -36.15 48.88
N PRO A 145 -23.54 -37.03 49.64
CA PRO A 145 -22.08 -37.02 49.73
C PRO A 145 -21.37 -37.30 48.40
N ASP A 146 -21.98 -38.03 47.47
CA ASP A 146 -21.36 -38.35 46.19
C ASP A 146 -21.48 -37.17 45.23
N ALA A 147 -22.65 -36.53 45.14
CA ALA A 147 -22.80 -35.28 44.38
C ALA A 147 -21.86 -34.18 44.86
N TYR A 148 -21.62 -34.08 46.18
CA TYR A 148 -20.62 -33.16 46.73
C TYR A 148 -19.21 -33.45 46.20
N ARG A 149 -18.81 -34.73 46.10
CA ARG A 149 -17.49 -35.12 45.57
C ARG A 149 -17.38 -34.74 44.10
N ASP A 150 -18.39 -35.08 43.30
CA ASP A 150 -18.43 -34.78 41.87
C ASP A 150 -18.30 -33.27 41.61
N HIS A 151 -19.04 -32.44 42.35
CA HIS A 151 -18.93 -30.98 42.23
C HIS A 151 -17.56 -30.45 42.66
N LYS A 152 -16.91 -31.04 43.67
CA LYS A 152 -15.55 -30.64 44.07
C LYS A 152 -14.51 -31.06 43.04
N ASP A 153 -14.66 -32.23 42.43
CA ASP A 153 -13.80 -32.69 41.35
C ASP A 153 -13.99 -31.81 40.10
N GLN A 154 -15.22 -31.50 39.71
CA GLN A 154 -15.50 -30.55 38.62
C GLN A 154 -14.88 -29.18 38.91
N LEU A 155 -14.99 -28.66 40.14
CA LEU A 155 -14.38 -27.39 40.51
C LEU A 155 -12.84 -27.42 40.38
N ARG A 156 -12.19 -28.54 40.75
CA ARG A 156 -10.74 -28.71 40.55
C ARG A 156 -10.42 -28.74 39.06
N ASP A 157 -11.13 -29.55 38.29
CA ASP A 157 -10.86 -29.74 36.87
C ASP A 157 -11.09 -28.42 36.08
N LEU A 158 -12.09 -27.62 36.46
CA LEU A 158 -12.31 -26.28 35.90
C LEU A 158 -11.17 -25.31 36.22
N ARG A 159 -10.62 -25.35 37.45
CA ARG A 159 -9.47 -24.53 37.84
C ARG A 159 -8.23 -24.91 37.03
N ASP A 160 -7.97 -26.20 36.90
CA ASP A 160 -6.84 -26.73 36.12
C ASP A 160 -7.00 -26.38 34.63
N ALA A 161 -8.20 -26.49 34.07
CA ALA A 161 -8.51 -26.09 32.71
C ALA A 161 -8.28 -24.58 32.48
N ARG A 162 -8.72 -23.73 33.42
CA ARG A 162 -8.49 -22.28 33.38
C ARG A 162 -7.00 -21.93 33.41
N ASP A 163 -6.23 -22.57 34.28
CA ASP A 163 -4.78 -22.35 34.36
C ASP A 163 -4.07 -22.79 33.08
N LYS A 164 -4.44 -23.95 32.53
CA LYS A 164 -3.91 -24.46 31.27
C LYS A 164 -4.21 -23.52 30.10
N LEU A 165 -5.47 -23.13 29.92
CA LEU A 165 -5.89 -22.22 28.83
C LEU A 165 -5.20 -20.87 28.92
N ASN A 166 -5.04 -20.32 30.13
CA ASN A 166 -4.29 -19.07 30.32
C ASN A 166 -2.81 -19.21 29.92
N GLY A 167 -2.17 -20.32 30.27
CA GLY A 167 -0.79 -20.60 29.87
C GLY A 167 -0.64 -20.74 28.35
N GLU A 168 -1.53 -21.48 27.70
CA GLU A 168 -1.56 -21.66 26.26
C GLU A 168 -1.81 -20.34 25.53
N LEU A 169 -2.82 -19.57 25.94
CA LEU A 169 -3.17 -18.29 25.36
C LEU A 169 -2.02 -17.28 25.48
N LYS A 170 -1.40 -17.18 26.66
CA LYS A 170 -0.22 -16.33 26.87
C LYS A 170 0.91 -16.70 25.91
N THR A 171 1.21 -17.99 25.79
CA THR A 171 2.27 -18.49 24.90
C THR A 171 1.97 -18.16 23.43
N LYS A 172 0.73 -18.38 22.97
CA LYS A 172 0.31 -18.05 21.60
C LYS A 172 0.38 -16.55 21.32
N LEU A 173 -0.05 -15.71 22.25
CA LEU A 173 0.02 -14.25 22.12
C LEU A 173 1.47 -13.74 22.07
N GLU A 174 2.36 -14.28 22.92
CA GLU A 174 3.79 -13.94 22.90
C GLU A 174 4.44 -14.37 21.57
N GLN A 175 4.13 -15.56 21.06
CA GLN A 175 4.61 -16.03 19.76
C GLN A 175 4.11 -15.16 18.61
N HIS A 176 2.82 -14.83 18.59
CA HIS A 176 2.23 -13.95 17.57
C HIS A 176 2.87 -12.55 17.59
N ALA A 177 3.04 -11.95 18.76
CA ALA A 177 3.68 -10.64 18.87
C ALA A 177 5.13 -10.64 18.37
N LEU A 178 5.87 -11.73 18.61
CA LEU A 178 7.24 -11.88 18.14
C LEU A 178 7.29 -12.07 16.62
N GLU A 179 6.36 -12.84 16.05
CA GLU A 179 6.24 -13.01 14.60
C GLU A 179 5.85 -11.70 13.91
N ASP A 180 4.88 -10.96 14.45
CA ASP A 180 4.52 -9.62 13.97
C ASP A 180 5.72 -8.68 13.96
N GLN A 181 6.52 -8.69 15.04
CA GLN A 181 7.73 -7.88 15.13
C GLN A 181 8.74 -8.26 14.03
N ARG A 182 8.96 -9.56 13.80
CA ARG A 182 9.86 -10.04 12.74
C ARG A 182 9.36 -9.61 11.36
N THR A 183 8.08 -9.83 11.08
CA THR A 183 7.45 -9.46 9.81
C THR A 183 7.54 -7.96 9.57
N ARG A 184 7.30 -7.13 10.59
CA ARG A 184 7.44 -5.68 10.51
C ARG A 184 8.86 -5.24 10.20
N VAL A 185 9.86 -5.82 10.86
CA VAL A 185 11.28 -5.51 10.58
C VAL A 185 11.64 -5.87 9.14
N THR A 186 11.22 -7.04 8.65
CA THR A 186 11.45 -7.44 7.25
C THR A 186 10.75 -6.48 6.28
N ALA A 187 9.49 -6.12 6.55
CA ALA A 187 8.73 -5.18 5.73
C ALA A 187 9.40 -3.80 5.66
N ILE A 188 9.95 -3.29 6.78
CA ILE A 188 10.72 -2.04 6.80
C ILE A 188 11.98 -2.14 5.91
N GLN A 189 12.73 -3.24 6.02
CA GLN A 189 13.93 -3.45 5.21
C GLN A 189 13.62 -3.52 3.71
N GLU A 190 12.55 -4.24 3.34
CA GLU A 190 12.07 -4.27 1.96
C GLU A 190 11.56 -2.91 1.51
N GLY A 191 10.90 -2.18 2.42
CA GLY A 191 10.41 -0.85 2.16
C GLY A 191 11.54 0.11 1.78
N TYR A 192 12.63 0.10 2.55
CA TYR A 192 13.84 0.85 2.23
C TYR A 192 14.42 0.55 0.84
N LYS A 193 14.38 -0.72 0.40
CA LYS A 193 14.84 -1.11 -0.94
C LYS A 193 13.92 -0.60 -2.05
N LYS A 194 12.62 -0.50 -1.77
CA LYS A 194 11.59 -0.08 -2.73
C LYS A 194 11.43 1.44 -2.80
N LEU A 195 11.73 2.20 -1.75
CA LEU A 195 11.53 3.66 -1.72
C LEU A 195 12.20 4.41 -2.89
N PRO A 196 13.47 4.12 -3.27
CA PRO A 196 14.12 4.79 -4.40
C PRO A 196 13.47 4.51 -5.76
N THR A 197 12.77 3.38 -5.91
CA THR A 197 12.11 3.04 -7.19
C THR A 197 10.77 3.74 -7.33
N ILE A 198 10.10 4.08 -6.21
CA ILE A 198 8.76 4.69 -6.23
C ILE A 198 8.73 6.20 -5.99
N ILE A 199 9.79 6.75 -5.39
CA ILE A 199 9.98 8.19 -5.12
C ILE A 199 11.28 8.65 -5.83
N PRO A 200 11.17 9.40 -6.93
CA PRO A 200 12.34 9.93 -7.63
C PRO A 200 13.20 10.79 -6.71
N GLY A 201 14.52 10.59 -6.75
CA GLY A 201 15.48 11.36 -5.95
C GLY A 201 15.49 11.01 -4.45
N TRP A 202 14.88 9.88 -4.04
CA TRP A 202 14.87 9.45 -2.65
C TRP A 202 16.29 9.23 -2.10
N ASN A 203 16.61 9.94 -1.03
CA ASN A 203 17.85 9.88 -0.29
C ASN A 203 17.63 10.30 1.17
N SER A 204 18.69 10.25 1.99
CA SER A 204 18.64 10.55 3.43
C SER A 204 18.12 11.97 3.74
N ASP A 205 18.42 12.98 2.92
CA ASP A 205 17.91 14.34 3.11
C ASP A 205 16.41 14.45 2.81
N THR A 206 15.94 13.82 1.72
CA THR A 206 14.51 13.77 1.41
C THR A 206 13.71 12.98 2.44
N GLU A 207 14.29 11.92 3.00
CA GLU A 207 13.71 11.15 4.09
C GLU A 207 13.59 12.02 5.35
N ALA A 208 14.68 12.65 5.78
CA ALA A 208 14.69 13.51 6.96
C ALA A 208 13.67 14.66 6.88
N LYS A 209 13.57 15.32 5.71
CA LYS A 209 12.56 16.37 5.47
C LYS A 209 11.13 15.84 5.51
N THR A 210 10.90 14.66 4.95
CA THR A 210 9.57 14.02 4.93
C THR A 210 9.16 13.59 6.35
N VAL A 211 10.08 13.01 7.11
CA VAL A 211 9.88 12.66 8.52
C VAL A 211 9.61 13.89 9.38
N ALA A 212 10.39 14.97 9.20
CA ALA A 212 10.19 16.22 9.94
C ALA A 212 8.81 16.84 9.64
N PHE A 213 8.39 16.85 8.37
CA PHE A 213 7.05 17.28 7.99
C PHE A 213 5.98 16.42 8.67
N ALA A 214 6.07 15.09 8.59
CA ALA A 214 5.10 14.19 9.20
C ALA A 214 5.00 14.41 10.73
N LYS A 215 6.13 14.56 11.44
CA LYS A 215 6.13 14.91 12.87
C LYS A 215 5.44 16.24 13.15
N ALA A 216 5.64 17.24 12.30
CA ALA A 216 4.96 18.54 12.42
C ALA A 216 3.43 18.42 12.21
N GLN A 217 2.98 17.42 11.44
CA GLN A 217 1.56 17.09 11.24
C GLN A 217 0.97 16.18 12.34
N GLY A 218 1.76 15.79 13.35
CA GLY A 218 1.30 15.00 14.49
C GLY A 218 1.51 13.49 14.40
N PHE A 219 2.25 13.01 13.39
CA PHE A 219 2.63 11.60 13.30
C PHE A 219 3.69 11.27 14.36
N ASP A 220 3.53 10.13 15.03
CA ASP A 220 4.51 9.63 15.99
C ASP A 220 5.58 8.73 15.35
N ASP A 221 6.52 8.24 16.15
CA ASP A 221 7.61 7.39 15.66
C ASP A 221 7.10 6.01 15.17
N ASP A 222 5.98 5.51 15.69
CA ASP A 222 5.42 4.24 15.26
C ASP A 222 4.65 4.37 13.93
N ASP A 223 3.93 5.46 13.74
CA ASP A 223 3.33 5.78 12.44
C ASP A 223 4.39 5.89 11.34
N LEU A 224 5.54 6.50 11.66
CA LEU A 224 6.65 6.66 10.74
C LEU A 224 7.32 5.32 10.41
N ARG A 225 7.49 4.44 11.40
CA ARG A 225 7.96 3.06 11.17
C ARG A 225 7.00 2.27 10.28
N ASP A 226 5.70 2.44 10.47
CA ASP A 226 4.68 1.85 9.60
C ASP A 226 4.74 2.44 8.19
N ALA A 227 4.95 3.74 8.07
CA ALA A 227 5.14 4.39 6.77
C ALA A 227 6.37 3.85 6.02
N LEU A 228 7.42 3.44 6.74
CA LEU A 228 8.58 2.76 6.14
C LEU A 228 8.29 1.31 5.76
N ALA A 229 7.45 0.60 6.54
CA ALA A 229 7.02 -0.76 6.22
C ALA A 229 6.14 -0.85 4.95
N ASP A 230 5.40 0.22 4.64
CA ASP A 230 4.66 0.35 3.39
C ASP A 230 5.12 1.61 2.62
N PRO A 231 6.01 1.46 1.62
CA PRO A 231 6.55 2.55 0.83
C PRO A 231 5.49 3.49 0.22
N ARG A 232 4.27 3.00 -0.02
CA ARG A 232 3.17 3.82 -0.54
C ARG A 232 2.80 4.93 0.44
N ARG A 233 2.78 4.62 1.74
CA ARG A 233 2.52 5.61 2.81
C ARG A 233 3.59 6.68 2.84
N MET A 234 4.86 6.29 2.76
CA MET A 234 5.97 7.26 2.72
C MET A 234 5.92 8.16 1.47
N LYS A 235 5.54 7.60 0.31
CA LYS A 235 5.32 8.37 -0.92
C LYS A 235 4.23 9.42 -0.74
N MET A 236 3.12 9.07 -0.08
CA MET A 236 2.04 10.03 0.21
C MET A 236 2.51 11.15 1.14
N LEU A 237 3.27 10.84 2.18
CA LEU A 237 3.86 11.85 3.08
C LEU A 237 4.81 12.78 2.31
N HIS A 238 5.64 12.22 1.43
CA HIS A 238 6.56 12.99 0.62
C HIS A 238 5.83 13.95 -0.34
N LEU A 239 4.79 13.47 -1.01
CA LEU A 239 3.96 14.28 -1.90
C LEU A 239 3.19 15.37 -1.14
N ALA A 240 2.67 15.07 0.04
CA ALA A 240 2.01 16.04 0.91
C ALA A 240 2.97 17.18 1.31
N ARG A 241 4.21 16.86 1.70
CA ARG A 241 5.26 17.85 1.98
C ARG A 241 5.52 18.74 0.78
N LEU A 242 5.74 18.16 -0.41
CA LEU A 242 5.96 18.92 -1.65
C LEU A 242 4.77 19.84 -1.98
N GLY A 243 3.55 19.34 -1.74
CA GLY A 243 2.32 20.11 -1.88
C GLY A 243 2.33 21.35 -0.99
N GLU A 244 2.61 21.21 0.30
CA GLU A 244 2.69 22.34 1.24
C GLU A 244 3.79 23.35 0.85
N GLU A 245 4.98 22.87 0.50
CA GLU A 245 6.09 23.72 0.04
C GLU A 245 5.70 24.52 -1.20
N SER A 246 5.04 23.90 -2.18
CA SER A 246 4.57 24.59 -3.38
C SER A 246 3.53 25.67 -3.07
N LEU A 247 2.64 25.43 -2.12
CA LEU A 247 1.63 26.41 -1.69
C LEU A 247 2.28 27.58 -0.94
N ALA A 248 3.27 27.29 -0.08
CA ALA A 248 4.03 28.31 0.63
C ALA A 248 4.82 29.20 -0.36
N GLN A 249 5.49 28.59 -1.34
CA GLN A 249 6.21 29.32 -2.40
C GLN A 249 5.26 30.20 -3.22
N LYS A 250 4.11 29.67 -3.67
CA LYS A 250 3.10 30.46 -4.39
C LYS A 250 2.62 31.67 -3.58
N LYS A 251 2.36 31.50 -2.29
CA LYS A 251 1.99 32.60 -1.38
C LYS A 251 3.12 33.62 -1.21
N ALA A 252 4.36 33.17 -1.09
CA ALA A 252 5.53 34.04 -0.97
C ALA A 252 5.72 34.88 -2.24
N THR A 253 5.68 34.25 -3.42
CA THR A 253 5.76 34.94 -4.72
C THR A 253 4.62 35.94 -4.90
N ALA A 254 3.38 35.57 -4.54
CA ALA A 254 2.24 36.48 -4.59
C ALA A 254 2.44 37.73 -3.70
N ARG A 255 3.00 37.56 -2.50
CA ARG A 255 3.32 38.69 -1.60
C ARG A 255 4.41 39.60 -2.16
N ILE A 256 5.47 39.03 -2.74
CA ILE A 256 6.56 39.80 -3.36
C ILE A 256 6.03 40.62 -4.54
N THR A 257 5.28 40.00 -5.45
CA THR A 257 4.69 40.66 -6.62
C THR A 257 3.68 41.76 -6.23
N ALA A 258 2.91 41.54 -5.15
CA ALA A 258 2.00 42.55 -4.62
C ALA A 258 2.74 43.76 -4.03
N GLY A 259 3.83 43.55 -3.28
CA GLY A 259 4.65 44.62 -2.72
C GLY A 259 5.43 45.42 -3.76
N GLN A 260 5.83 44.79 -4.87
CA GLN A 260 6.56 45.45 -5.96
C GLN A 260 5.65 46.32 -6.84
N LYS A 261 4.33 46.09 -6.82
CA LYS A 261 3.33 46.89 -7.56
C LYS A 261 2.98 48.23 -6.89
N THR A 262 3.47 48.52 -5.68
CA THR A 262 3.12 49.73 -4.93
C THR A 262 4.30 50.68 -4.73
N THR A 263 4.76 51.34 -5.80
CA THR A 263 5.27 52.73 -5.77
C THR A 263 5.33 53.28 -7.21
N PRO A 264 4.32 54.02 -7.69
CA PRO A 264 4.54 54.86 -8.86
C PRO A 264 5.52 55.98 -8.47
N ALA A 265 6.62 56.10 -9.20
CA ALA A 265 7.56 57.21 -9.05
C ALA A 265 6.79 58.54 -9.21
N LYS A 266 6.90 59.41 -8.21
CA LYS A 266 6.31 60.75 -8.23
C LYS A 266 6.89 61.51 -9.44
N THR A 267 6.08 61.73 -10.47
CA THR A 267 6.46 62.53 -11.63
C THR A 267 6.75 63.95 -11.16
N VAL A 268 7.99 64.42 -11.36
CA VAL A 268 8.34 65.82 -11.13
C VAL A 268 7.64 66.67 -12.18
N GLY A 269 6.73 67.55 -11.73
CA GLY A 269 5.93 68.41 -12.59
C GLY A 269 6.82 69.35 -13.42
N GLY A 270 6.62 69.34 -14.74
CA GLY A 270 7.21 70.31 -15.64
C GLY A 270 6.65 71.71 -15.38
N ALA A 271 7.55 72.67 -15.11
CA ALA A 271 7.23 74.08 -15.09
C ALA A 271 7.28 74.62 -16.54
N THR A 272 6.15 75.08 -17.06
CA THR A 272 6.06 75.87 -18.31
C THR A 272 6.24 77.36 -18.02
N PRO A 273 6.89 78.13 -18.92
CA PRO A 273 7.24 79.53 -18.70
C PRO A 273 6.05 80.45 -19.02
N ASN A 274 5.87 81.48 -18.19
CA ASN A 274 4.81 82.47 -18.36
C ASN A 274 5.28 83.61 -19.30
N ALA A 275 4.66 83.72 -20.47
CA ALA A 275 4.87 84.81 -21.41
C ALA A 275 4.05 86.04 -21.00
N ARG A 276 4.72 87.09 -20.50
CA ARG A 276 4.15 88.44 -20.43
C ARG A 276 4.60 89.26 -21.64
N ARG A 277 3.63 89.54 -22.52
CA ARG A 277 3.70 90.56 -23.57
C ARG A 277 3.73 91.95 -22.91
N THR A 278 4.82 92.69 -23.09
CA THR A 278 4.85 94.14 -22.85
C THR A 278 4.83 94.84 -24.21
N THR A 279 3.77 95.60 -24.48
CA THR A 279 3.69 96.54 -25.60
C THR A 279 4.25 97.89 -25.15
N ASP A 280 5.33 98.28 -25.81
CA ASP A 280 5.77 99.62 -26.23
C ASP A 280 5.02 100.87 -25.70
N ALA A 281 5.78 101.80 -25.12
CA ALA A 281 5.68 103.24 -25.42
C ALA A 281 6.87 104.01 -24.80
N SER A 282 7.75 104.48 -25.68
CA SER A 282 8.45 105.78 -25.71
C SER A 282 8.52 106.65 -24.44
N GLY A 283 9.74 107.09 -24.11
CA GLY A 283 10.01 108.53 -24.01
C GLY A 283 10.32 109.13 -22.63
N ASP A 284 11.59 109.53 -22.50
CA ASP A 284 12.01 110.91 -22.16
C ASP A 284 12.43 111.27 -20.70
N GLY A 285 13.49 112.10 -20.63
CA GLY A 285 14.00 112.84 -19.47
C GLY A 285 15.15 112.17 -18.69
N LEU A 286 16.44 112.47 -18.95
CA LEU A 286 17.23 113.58 -18.37
C LEU A 286 17.00 113.71 -16.86
N SER A 287 17.99 113.58 -15.96
CA SER A 287 19.37 114.07 -15.95
C SER A 287 20.18 113.33 -14.88
#